data_AF-A0A822CLF4-F1
#
_entry.id   AF-A0A822CLF4-F1
#
_cell.length_a   1.000
_cell.length_b   1.000
_cell.length_c   1.000
_cell.angle_alpha   90.00
_cell.angle_beta   90.00
_cell.angle_gamma   90.00
#
_symmetry.space_group_name_H-M   'P 1'
#
loop_
_entity.id
_entity.type
_entity.pdbx_description
1 polymer ?
#
loop_
_entity_poly.entity_id
_entity_poly.type
_entity_poly.pdbx_seq_one_letter_code
_entity_poly.pdbx_strand_id
1 'polypeptide(L)'
;MNIKGYVLTLLLCCLTLDLVHLIQTSETNKLQDHQVHVDPILIQVLWTTHDYDLHTIPTLQVVANPLLARQFSPIYKQIFASLKQLNAEYARYAVWFPYPKLAVAELDPPSGLFQCGNVGEDFSINLSCEQSGGVISKVDFASYGTSSGACGEMQQGKCHAANSSEIVKQACVGKQTCSVPASGELFGDP
;
A
#
# COMPACT_ATOMS: atom_id res chain seq x y z
N MET A 1 40.19 -39.77 55.31
CA MET A 1 39.38 -39.48 56.50
C MET A 1 38.01 -40.10 56.29
N ASN A 2 37.58 -40.97 57.21
CA ASN A 2 36.35 -41.81 57.25
C ASN A 2 35.04 -41.00 57.09
N ILE A 3 33.86 -41.57 56.77
CA ILE A 3 33.04 -42.51 57.58
C ILE A 3 31.99 -43.25 56.72
N LYS A 4 31.72 -44.53 57.06
CA LYS A 4 30.69 -45.47 56.55
C LYS A 4 29.31 -45.25 57.20
N GLY A 5 28.23 -45.69 56.54
CA GLY A 5 26.91 -45.95 57.15
C GLY A 5 26.06 -46.95 56.34
N TYR A 6 25.91 -48.16 56.87
CA TYR A 6 25.06 -49.29 56.42
C TYR A 6 23.65 -49.18 57.04
N VAL A 7 22.57 -49.59 56.36
CA VAL A 7 21.47 -50.39 56.97
C VAL A 7 20.83 -51.30 55.89
N LEU A 8 20.68 -52.56 56.30
CA LEU A 8 20.21 -53.77 55.64
C LEU A 8 18.80 -54.10 56.17
N THR A 9 17.80 -54.42 55.32
CA THR A 9 16.58 -55.23 55.66
C THR A 9 15.76 -55.45 54.38
N LEU A 10 15.91 -56.55 53.61
CA LEU A 10 15.31 -57.89 53.72
C LEU A 10 13.77 -57.97 53.88
N LEU A 11 13.13 -58.45 52.79
CA LEU A 11 12.06 -59.47 52.71
C LEU A 11 10.74 -59.30 53.52
N LEU A 12 9.58 -59.29 52.81
CA LEU A 12 8.51 -60.33 52.88
C LEU A 12 7.13 -59.81 52.36
N CYS A 13 6.35 -60.78 51.83
CA CYS A 13 4.92 -60.78 51.46
C CYS A 13 4.53 -60.16 50.10
N CYS A 14 4.34 -60.94 49.04
CA CYS A 14 3.25 -61.90 48.76
C CYS A 14 1.85 -61.27 48.74
N LEU A 15 1.08 -61.71 47.73
CA LEU A 15 -0.36 -61.53 47.50
C LEU A 15 -0.67 -60.20 46.77
N THR A 16 -1.11 -60.14 45.52
CA THR A 16 -2.07 -61.01 44.83
C THR A 16 -1.87 -60.94 43.30
N LEU A 17 -1.66 -62.11 42.69
CA LEU A 17 -2.13 -62.38 41.33
C LEU A 17 -3.67 -62.28 41.32
N ASP A 18 -4.25 -61.89 40.19
CA ASP A 18 -5.15 -62.72 39.39
C ASP A 18 -6.27 -61.95 38.68
N LEU A 19 -6.56 -62.43 37.47
CA LEU A 19 -7.80 -62.26 36.69
C LEU A 19 -8.01 -60.84 36.13
N VAL A 20 -8.17 -60.61 34.82
CA VAL A 20 -9.06 -61.32 33.90
C VAL A 20 -8.58 -61.08 32.46
N HIS A 21 -8.30 -62.15 31.74
CA HIS A 21 -8.39 -62.17 30.28
C HIS A 21 -9.78 -62.74 29.92
N LEU A 22 -10.40 -62.17 28.89
CA LEU A 22 -11.60 -62.60 28.14
C LEU A 22 -12.97 -62.54 28.85
N ILE A 23 -13.83 -61.61 28.40
CA ILE A 23 -15.22 -61.86 27.98
C ILE A 23 -15.59 -60.89 26.82
N GLN A 24 -16.08 -61.43 25.68
CA GLN A 24 -16.70 -60.73 24.53
C GLN A 24 -18.13 -60.27 24.94
N THR A 25 -18.81 -59.23 24.45
CA THR A 25 -19.32 -58.93 23.08
C THR A 25 -20.15 -57.63 23.11
N SER A 26 -20.30 -57.02 21.92
CA SER A 26 -21.46 -56.29 21.35
C SER A 26 -21.85 -54.86 21.78
N GLU A 27 -21.81 -54.00 20.75
CA GLU A 27 -22.75 -52.92 20.36
C GLU A 27 -22.51 -51.45 20.78
N THR A 28 -22.13 -50.69 19.74
CA THR A 28 -22.57 -49.34 19.34
C THR A 28 -22.48 -48.17 20.33
N ASN A 29 -21.47 -47.31 20.11
CA ASN A 29 -21.73 -45.94 19.65
C ASN A 29 -20.44 -45.30 19.12
N LYS A 30 -20.47 -44.83 17.88
CA LYS A 30 -19.40 -44.06 17.24
C LYS A 30 -19.29 -42.68 17.89
N LEU A 31 -18.09 -42.29 18.31
CA LEU A 31 -17.64 -40.90 18.28
C LEU A 31 -16.12 -40.85 18.07
N GLN A 32 -15.78 -40.54 16.81
CA GLN A 32 -14.61 -39.84 16.27
C GLN A 32 -13.22 -40.03 16.91
N ASP A 33 -12.32 -40.64 16.13
CA ASP A 33 -11.04 -40.01 15.82
C ASP A 33 -10.82 -40.08 14.30
N HIS A 34 -10.83 -38.92 13.65
CA HIS A 34 -10.53 -38.81 12.22
C HIS A 34 -9.04 -38.56 12.13
N GLN A 35 -8.24 -39.60 11.86
CA GLN A 35 -6.81 -39.43 11.65
C GLN A 35 -6.59 -38.57 10.40
N VAL A 36 -6.21 -37.32 10.62
CA VAL A 36 -5.76 -36.41 9.57
C VAL A 36 -4.39 -36.90 9.11
N HIS A 37 -4.32 -37.47 7.92
CA HIS A 37 -3.07 -37.71 7.21
C HIS A 37 -2.46 -36.35 6.87
N VAL A 38 -1.56 -35.86 7.71
CA VAL A 38 -0.79 -34.65 7.42
C VAL A 38 0.37 -35.08 6.51
N ASP A 39 0.19 -34.95 5.19
CA ASP A 39 1.33 -34.97 4.28
C ASP A 39 2.28 -33.82 4.69
N PRO A 40 3.55 -34.11 5.02
CA PRO A 40 4.49 -33.04 5.37
C PRO A 40 4.70 -32.17 4.13
N ILE A 41 4.19 -30.93 4.18
CA ILE A 41 4.42 -29.93 3.14
C ILE A 41 5.95 -29.73 3.03
N LEU A 42 6.52 -30.21 1.93
CA LEU A 42 7.94 -30.02 1.63
C LEU A 42 8.16 -28.59 1.15
N ILE A 43 8.44 -27.67 2.09
CA ILE A 43 8.84 -26.30 1.75
C ILE A 43 10.28 -26.33 1.24
N GLN A 44 10.46 -26.21 -0.07
CA GLN A 44 11.78 -26.01 -0.67
C GLN A 44 12.05 -24.50 -0.81
N VAL A 45 13.01 -23.97 -0.06
CA VAL A 45 13.44 -22.58 -0.16
C VAL A 45 14.51 -22.46 -1.25
N LEU A 46 14.12 -21.93 -2.41
CA LEU A 46 15.01 -21.70 -3.55
C LEU A 46 15.56 -20.26 -3.51
N TRP A 47 16.67 -20.06 -2.79
CA TRP A 47 17.36 -18.76 -2.67
C TRP A 47 17.94 -18.21 -3.97
N THR A 48 17.98 -19.02 -5.04
CA THR A 48 18.47 -18.62 -6.37
C THR A 48 17.38 -18.08 -7.28
N THR A 49 16.12 -18.17 -6.86
CA THR A 49 14.99 -17.68 -7.65
C THR A 49 14.83 -16.19 -7.39
N HIS A 50 14.94 -15.38 -8.45
CA HIS A 50 14.69 -13.95 -8.38
C HIS A 50 13.17 -13.72 -8.49
N ASP A 51 12.55 -13.25 -7.41
CA ASP A 51 11.10 -13.10 -7.32
C ASP A 51 10.62 -11.76 -7.95
N TYR A 52 11.39 -10.68 -7.72
CA TYR A 52 11.17 -9.35 -8.32
C TYR A 52 12.37 -8.43 -8.07
N ASP A 53 12.58 -7.45 -8.95
CA ASP A 53 13.62 -6.42 -8.77
C ASP A 53 13.19 -5.46 -7.65
N LEU A 54 14.04 -5.29 -6.63
CA LEU A 54 13.79 -4.31 -5.56
C LEU A 54 14.15 -2.90 -6.05
N HIS A 55 13.14 -2.12 -6.42
CA HIS A 55 13.32 -0.70 -6.74
C HIS A 55 13.36 0.14 -5.44
N THR A 56 14.55 0.62 -5.07
CA THR A 56 14.73 1.55 -3.94
C THR A 56 15.01 2.95 -4.47
N ILE A 57 14.15 3.90 -4.11
CA ILE A 57 14.31 5.30 -4.48
C ILE A 57 15.11 6.03 -3.38
N PRO A 58 16.31 6.56 -3.66
CA PRO A 58 17.06 7.32 -2.67
C PRO A 58 16.36 8.66 -2.40
N THR A 59 16.02 8.91 -1.14
CA THR A 59 15.49 10.21 -0.69
C THR A 59 16.53 10.91 0.18
N LEU A 60 16.64 12.23 0.03
CA LEU A 60 17.59 13.05 0.77
C LEU A 60 16.87 14.03 1.68
N GLN A 61 17.18 13.97 2.98
CA GLN A 61 16.70 14.96 3.95
C GLN A 61 17.77 16.03 4.19
N VAL A 62 17.48 17.27 3.82
CA VAL A 62 18.39 18.40 4.04
C VAL A 62 17.88 19.21 5.24
N VAL A 63 18.67 19.25 6.31
CA VAL A 63 18.35 20.03 7.51
C VAL A 63 18.80 21.47 7.28
N ALA A 64 17.85 22.41 7.24
CA ALA A 64 18.14 23.82 7.04
C ALA A 64 18.98 24.38 8.22
N ASN A 65 20.26 24.60 7.98
CA ASN A 65 21.25 25.13 8.92
C ASN A 65 21.81 26.45 8.36
N PRO A 66 22.20 27.43 9.20
CA PRO A 66 23.01 28.57 8.80
C PRO A 66 24.10 28.28 7.73
N LEU A 67 24.82 27.16 7.82
CA LEU A 67 25.85 26.80 6.84
C LEU A 67 25.31 26.46 5.44
N LEU A 68 24.00 26.23 5.28
CA LEU A 68 23.35 26.05 3.98
C LEU A 68 22.83 27.36 3.39
N ALA A 69 22.81 28.45 4.16
CA ALA A 69 22.19 29.69 3.70
C ALA A 69 23.05 30.42 2.67
N ARG A 70 22.43 30.80 1.55
CA ARG A 70 23.10 31.48 0.43
C ARG A 70 23.64 32.86 0.81
N GLN A 71 23.00 33.51 1.79
CA GLN A 71 23.27 34.89 2.17
C GLN A 71 24.55 35.06 3.00
N PHE A 72 24.96 34.02 3.74
CA PHE A 72 26.04 34.17 4.73
C PHE A 72 26.98 32.96 4.83
N SER A 73 26.67 31.81 4.23
CA SER A 73 27.61 30.69 4.20
C SER A 73 28.62 30.86 3.06
N PRO A 74 29.94 30.83 3.30
CA PRO A 74 30.93 30.88 2.22
C PRO A 74 30.98 29.57 1.41
N ILE A 75 30.40 28.48 1.93
CA ILE A 75 30.48 27.14 1.36
C ILE A 75 29.17 26.66 0.69
N TYR A 76 28.12 27.51 0.65
CA TYR A 76 26.81 27.07 0.15
C TYR A 76 26.87 26.49 -1.26
N LYS A 77 27.65 27.09 -2.17
CA LYS A 77 27.79 26.64 -3.57
C LYS A 77 28.33 25.21 -3.64
N GLN A 78 29.34 24.90 -2.84
CA GLN A 78 29.94 23.58 -2.80
C GLN A 78 28.97 22.56 -2.23
N ILE A 79 28.23 22.93 -1.17
CA ILE A 79 27.21 22.04 -0.60
C ILE A 79 26.12 21.72 -1.63
N PHE A 80 25.54 22.72 -2.31
CA PHE A 80 24.50 22.45 -3.32
C PHE A 80 25.05 21.72 -4.56
N ALA A 81 26.32 21.93 -4.92
CA ALA A 81 26.98 21.15 -5.98
C ALA A 81 27.12 19.67 -5.58
N SER A 82 27.57 19.38 -4.36
CA SER A 82 27.64 18.03 -3.81
C SER A 82 26.26 17.38 -3.68
N LEU A 83 25.25 18.12 -3.21
CA LEU A 83 23.88 17.61 -3.11
C LEU A 83 23.31 17.22 -4.48
N LYS A 84 23.62 18.00 -5.53
CA LYS A 84 23.23 17.66 -6.90
C LYS A 84 23.90 16.39 -7.41
N GLN A 85 25.15 16.12 -7.02
CA GLN A 85 25.88 14.91 -7.41
C GLN A 85 25.33 13.63 -6.76
N LEU A 86 24.57 13.74 -5.66
CA LEU A 86 23.95 12.59 -5.02
C LEU A 86 22.83 11.97 -5.87
N ASN A 87 22.33 12.67 -6.90
CA ASN A 87 21.29 12.20 -7.80
C ASN A 87 20.07 11.59 -7.09
N ALA A 88 19.69 12.17 -5.94
CA ALA A 88 18.50 11.77 -5.22
C ALA A 88 17.27 12.14 -6.04
N GLU A 89 16.35 11.20 -6.19
CA GLU A 89 15.11 11.40 -6.97
C GLU A 89 14.20 12.41 -6.28
N TYR A 90 14.20 12.41 -4.94
CA TYR A 90 13.44 13.36 -4.12
C TYR A 90 14.31 13.96 -3.01
N ALA A 91 14.21 15.28 -2.84
CA ALA A 91 14.84 16.01 -1.73
C ALA A 91 13.76 16.71 -0.89
N ARG A 92 13.80 16.51 0.43
CA ARG A 92 12.91 17.20 1.36
C ARG A 92 13.71 18.04 2.34
N TYR A 93 13.24 19.26 2.60
CA TYR A 93 13.82 20.13 3.62
C TYR A 93 13.14 19.86 4.96
N ALA A 94 13.93 19.47 5.96
CA ALA A 94 13.45 19.35 7.33
C ALA A 94 13.80 20.64 8.09
N VAL A 95 12.77 21.40 8.48
CA VAL A 95 12.90 22.60 9.30
C VAL A 95 12.79 22.21 10.77
N TRP A 96 13.93 22.13 11.45
CA TRP A 96 13.98 21.73 12.87
C TRP A 96 13.82 22.92 13.84
N PHE A 97 13.84 24.16 13.35
CA PHE A 97 13.66 25.38 14.13
C PHE A 97 12.59 26.31 13.51
N PRO A 98 11.81 27.06 14.31
CA PRO A 98 10.70 27.89 13.86
C PRO A 98 11.13 29.22 13.20
N TYR A 99 12.18 29.21 12.37
CA TYR A 99 12.61 30.40 11.63
C TYR A 99 12.69 30.18 10.13
N PRO A 100 11.58 30.05 9.40
CA PRO A 100 11.61 30.33 7.98
C PRO A 100 11.34 31.83 7.77
N LYS A 101 12.40 32.65 7.66
CA LYS A 101 12.30 33.95 6.97
C LYS A 101 12.43 33.83 5.45
N LEU A 102 12.66 32.62 4.94
CA LEU A 102 12.63 32.30 3.52
C LEU A 102 12.08 30.87 3.35
N ALA A 103 10.86 30.76 2.87
CA ALA A 103 10.38 29.56 2.22
C ALA A 103 10.96 29.54 0.81
N VAL A 104 11.64 28.47 0.43
CA VAL A 104 11.90 28.18 -0.98
C VAL A 104 10.63 27.50 -1.47
N ALA A 105 9.81 28.23 -2.21
CA ALA A 105 8.74 27.61 -2.97
C ALA A 105 9.40 26.65 -3.97
N GLU A 106 8.87 25.43 -4.03
CA GLU A 106 9.00 24.59 -5.20
C GLU A 106 8.65 25.45 -6.43
N LEU A 107 9.51 25.46 -7.46
CA LEU A 107 9.31 26.30 -8.64
C LEU A 107 7.99 25.96 -9.35
N ASP A 108 7.52 24.72 -9.20
CA ASP A 108 6.14 24.30 -9.38
C ASP A 108 5.82 23.21 -8.33
N PRO A 109 4.65 23.22 -7.67
CA PRO A 109 4.22 22.08 -6.85
C PRO A 109 4.15 20.82 -7.73
N PRO A 110 4.30 19.59 -7.21
CA PRO A 110 4.03 18.41 -8.00
C PRO A 110 2.56 18.47 -8.43
N SER A 111 2.32 18.77 -9.71
CA SER A 111 0.99 18.83 -10.31
C SER A 111 0.32 17.46 -10.39
N GLY A 112 0.86 16.44 -9.72
CA GLY A 112 0.39 15.06 -9.67
C GLY A 112 -0.97 14.86 -8.99
N LEU A 113 -1.74 15.92 -8.82
CA LEU A 113 -3.16 15.84 -8.48
C LEU A 113 -3.95 15.69 -9.77
N PHE A 114 -4.08 14.44 -10.23
CA PHE A 114 -5.10 14.07 -11.21
C PHE A 114 -6.33 13.59 -10.45
N GLN A 115 -7.49 14.15 -10.79
CA GLN A 115 -8.76 13.75 -10.20
C GLN A 115 -9.56 12.95 -11.22
N CYS A 116 -10.26 11.95 -10.72
CA CYS A 116 -10.93 10.92 -11.50
C CYS A 116 -12.15 10.45 -10.71
N GLY A 117 -13.10 9.83 -11.41
CA GLY A 117 -14.25 9.23 -10.76
C GLY A 117 -15.11 8.51 -11.79
N ASN A 118 -15.89 7.55 -11.29
CA ASN A 118 -16.97 6.91 -12.03
C ASN A 118 -18.26 7.22 -11.28
N VAL A 119 -19.30 7.58 -12.01
CA VAL A 119 -20.64 7.83 -11.48
C VAL A 119 -21.65 7.07 -12.32
N GLY A 120 -22.75 6.64 -11.71
CA GLY A 120 -23.86 6.05 -12.44
C GLY A 120 -24.64 7.11 -13.23
N GLU A 121 -25.52 6.66 -14.12
CA GLU A 121 -26.52 7.52 -14.75
C GLU A 121 -27.36 8.25 -13.68
N ASP A 122 -27.78 9.47 -14.01
CA ASP A 122 -28.49 10.42 -13.12
C ASP A 122 -27.66 10.97 -11.94
N PHE A 123 -26.38 10.58 -11.82
CA PHE A 123 -25.44 11.18 -10.88
C PHE A 123 -24.50 12.17 -11.55
N SER A 124 -23.94 13.10 -10.77
CA SER A 124 -22.97 14.08 -11.27
C SER A 124 -21.58 13.81 -10.72
N ILE A 125 -20.59 13.86 -11.61
CA ILE A 125 -19.18 13.86 -11.21
C ILE A 125 -18.75 15.30 -10.88
N ASN A 126 -18.12 15.48 -9.73
CA ASN A 126 -17.61 16.78 -9.28
C ASN A 126 -16.08 16.77 -9.30
N LEU A 127 -15.48 17.67 -10.06
CA LEU A 127 -14.03 17.88 -10.12
C LEU A 127 -13.69 19.23 -9.49
N SER A 128 -12.64 19.26 -8.66
CA SER A 128 -12.20 20.43 -7.93
C SER A 128 -10.68 20.48 -7.82
N CYS A 129 -10.10 21.60 -8.24
CA CYS A 129 -8.70 21.95 -8.05
C CYS A 129 -8.48 22.89 -6.85
N GLU A 130 -9.52 23.17 -6.04
CA GLU A 130 -9.47 24.15 -4.94
C GLU A 130 -8.34 23.87 -3.95
N GLN A 131 -8.08 22.60 -3.63
CA GLN A 131 -7.02 22.18 -2.71
C GLN A 131 -5.61 22.55 -3.21
N SER A 132 -5.45 22.70 -4.52
CA SER A 132 -4.19 23.06 -5.17
C SER A 132 -4.12 24.54 -5.57
N GLY A 133 -5.21 25.30 -5.44
CA GLY A 133 -5.29 26.70 -5.88
C GLY A 133 -5.21 26.90 -7.41
N GLY A 134 -5.36 25.82 -8.20
CA GLY A 134 -5.27 25.84 -9.66
C GLY A 134 -6.61 25.80 -10.40
N VAL A 135 -6.54 25.71 -11.73
CA VAL A 135 -7.69 25.45 -12.61
C VAL A 135 -7.48 24.14 -13.36
N ILE A 136 -8.58 23.51 -13.76
CA ILE A 136 -8.56 22.30 -14.60
C ILE A 136 -7.97 22.69 -15.96
N SER A 137 -6.73 22.30 -16.20
CA SER A 137 -6.01 22.64 -17.43
C SER A 137 -6.33 21.69 -18.58
N LYS A 138 -6.62 20.43 -18.25
CA LYS A 138 -6.82 19.36 -19.24
C LYS A 138 -7.75 18.29 -18.68
N VAL A 139 -8.49 17.65 -19.57
CA VAL A 139 -9.21 16.39 -19.33
C VAL A 139 -8.51 15.32 -20.19
N ASP A 140 -7.88 14.35 -19.52
CA ASP A 140 -7.13 13.28 -20.19
C ASP A 140 -8.05 12.22 -20.78
N PHE A 141 -9.13 11.89 -20.07
CA PHE A 141 -10.09 10.86 -20.46
C PHE A 141 -11.49 11.22 -19.98
N ALA A 142 -12.51 10.99 -20.82
CA ALA A 142 -13.91 10.98 -20.43
C ALA A 142 -14.71 10.08 -21.36
N SER A 143 -15.60 9.27 -20.79
CA SER A 143 -16.45 8.33 -21.50
C SER A 143 -17.79 8.19 -20.78
N TYR A 144 -18.88 8.51 -21.47
CA TYR A 144 -20.24 8.17 -21.07
C TYR A 144 -20.64 6.84 -21.72
N GLY A 145 -21.16 5.89 -20.93
CA GLY A 145 -21.44 4.52 -21.34
C GLY A 145 -20.78 3.51 -20.39
N THR A 146 -20.19 2.44 -20.93
CA THR A 146 -19.66 1.32 -20.13
C THR A 146 -18.15 1.41 -19.90
N SER A 147 -17.63 2.53 -19.39
CA SER A 147 -16.20 2.65 -19.08
C SER A 147 -15.79 1.75 -17.90
N SER A 148 -14.53 1.35 -17.88
CA SER A 148 -13.98 0.51 -16.80
C SER A 148 -12.54 0.90 -16.46
N GLY A 149 -11.98 0.34 -15.41
CA GLY A 149 -10.59 0.57 -14.99
C GLY A 149 -10.47 1.44 -13.75
N ALA A 150 -9.25 1.53 -13.24
CA ALA A 150 -8.92 2.31 -12.06
C ALA A 150 -8.69 3.78 -12.43
N CYS A 151 -8.74 4.66 -11.43
CA CYS A 151 -8.30 6.04 -11.57
C CYS A 151 -6.88 6.12 -12.16
N GLY A 152 -6.69 6.91 -13.23
CA GLY A 152 -5.41 7.02 -13.94
C GLY A 152 -5.20 5.95 -15.02
N GLU A 153 -5.99 4.87 -15.02
CA GLU A 153 -5.95 3.78 -16.01
C GLU A 153 -7.36 3.48 -16.54
N MET A 154 -8.16 4.54 -16.73
CA MET A 154 -9.52 4.39 -17.24
C MET A 154 -9.50 3.97 -18.72
N GLN A 155 -10.39 3.04 -19.04
CA GLN A 155 -10.51 2.45 -20.36
C GLN A 155 -11.91 2.68 -20.91
N GLN A 156 -11.96 3.02 -22.19
CA GLN A 156 -13.21 3.14 -22.92
C GLN A 156 -13.90 1.78 -23.04
N GLY A 157 -15.23 1.78 -22.84
CA GLY A 157 -16.08 0.62 -23.02
C GLY A 157 -16.49 0.37 -24.47
N LYS A 158 -17.26 -0.72 -24.67
CA LYS A 158 -17.93 -0.99 -25.95
C LYS A 158 -19.05 0.00 -26.26
N CYS A 159 -19.74 0.46 -25.23
CA CYS A 159 -20.76 1.50 -25.29
C CYS A 159 -20.07 2.80 -24.85
N HIS A 160 -19.95 3.76 -25.76
CA HIS A 160 -19.24 5.01 -25.57
C HIS A 160 -19.83 6.13 -26.43
N ALA A 161 -20.22 7.24 -25.81
CA ALA A 161 -20.66 8.42 -26.54
C ALA A 161 -19.45 9.21 -27.07
N ALA A 162 -19.30 9.33 -28.40
CA ALA A 162 -18.12 9.94 -29.02
C ALA A 162 -17.87 11.41 -28.64
N ASN A 163 -18.92 12.14 -28.25
CA ASN A 163 -18.89 13.52 -27.77
C ASN A 163 -18.46 13.65 -26.29
N SER A 164 -18.30 12.55 -25.55
CA SER A 164 -18.02 12.55 -24.10
C SER A 164 -16.85 13.46 -23.73
N SER A 165 -15.73 13.29 -24.43
CA SER A 165 -14.51 14.06 -24.16
C SER A 165 -14.65 15.54 -24.50
N GLU A 166 -15.41 15.89 -25.54
CA GLU A 166 -15.60 17.29 -25.91
C GLU A 166 -16.49 18.02 -24.90
N ILE A 167 -17.61 17.41 -24.52
CA ILE A 167 -18.55 17.95 -23.54
C ILE A 167 -17.86 18.20 -22.20
N VAL A 168 -17.13 17.21 -21.68
CA VAL A 168 -16.45 17.35 -20.38
C VAL A 168 -15.35 18.41 -20.43
N LYS A 169 -14.61 18.50 -21.55
CA LYS A 169 -13.60 19.57 -21.75
C LYS A 169 -14.24 20.94 -21.73
N GLN A 170 -15.32 21.14 -22.48
CA GLN A 170 -16.05 22.42 -22.51
C GLN A 170 -16.63 22.79 -21.14
N ALA A 171 -17.08 21.79 -20.38
CA ALA A 171 -17.67 22.02 -19.06
C ALA A 171 -16.61 22.41 -18.00
N CYS A 172 -15.43 21.78 -18.04
CA CYS A 172 -14.47 21.79 -16.94
C CYS A 172 -13.18 22.58 -17.19
N VAL A 173 -12.65 22.60 -18.42
CA VAL A 173 -11.36 23.23 -18.69
C VAL A 173 -11.43 24.74 -18.44
N GLY A 174 -10.41 25.27 -17.77
CA GLY A 174 -10.32 26.68 -17.38
C GLY A 174 -11.09 27.05 -16.12
N LYS A 175 -11.78 26.10 -15.47
CA LYS A 175 -12.51 26.32 -14.21
C LYS A 175 -11.78 25.69 -13.03
N GLN A 176 -11.96 26.28 -11.85
CA GLN A 176 -11.42 25.73 -10.60
C GLN A 176 -12.25 24.54 -10.10
N THR A 177 -13.55 24.56 -10.35
CA THR A 177 -14.50 23.49 -10.04
C THR A 177 -15.46 23.28 -11.21
N CYS A 178 -15.89 22.03 -11.43
CA CYS A 178 -16.98 21.72 -12.35
C CYS A 178 -17.79 20.53 -11.85
N SER A 179 -19.06 20.50 -12.24
CA SER A 179 -19.97 19.39 -12.02
C SER A 179 -20.54 18.98 -13.38
N VAL A 180 -20.44 17.70 -13.72
CA VAL A 180 -20.95 17.17 -14.98
C VAL A 180 -21.96 16.06 -14.68
N PRO A 181 -23.24 16.24 -15.04
CA PRO A 181 -24.26 15.20 -14.86
C PRO A 181 -24.08 14.10 -15.91
N ALA A 182 -24.08 12.85 -15.47
CA ALA A 182 -24.10 11.68 -16.35
C ALA A 182 -25.55 11.43 -16.80
N SER A 183 -25.98 12.15 -17.85
CA SER A 183 -27.33 12.03 -18.40
C SER A 183 -27.34 11.83 -19.91
N GLY A 184 -28.33 11.08 -20.40
CA GLY A 184 -28.57 10.90 -21.83
C GLY A 184 -28.98 12.20 -22.54
N GLU A 185 -29.51 13.20 -21.83
CA GLU A 185 -29.78 14.52 -22.43
C GLU A 185 -28.50 15.26 -22.84
N LEU A 186 -27.44 15.12 -22.04
CA LEU A 186 -26.17 15.80 -22.28
C LEU A 186 -25.30 15.03 -23.27
N PHE A 187 -25.20 13.71 -23.09
CA PHE A 187 -24.28 12.87 -23.86
C PHE A 187 -24.93 12.12 -25.02
N GLY A 188 -26.26 11.95 -25.01
CA GLY A 188 -26.98 11.05 -25.91
C GLY A 188 -27.06 9.62 -25.39
N ASP A 189 -27.66 8.73 -26.18
CA ASP A 189 -27.73 7.28 -25.93
C ASP A 189 -26.64 6.57 -26.77
N PRO A 190 -25.56 6.06 -26.14
CA PRO A 190 -24.40 5.47 -26.81
C PRO A 190 -24.48 3.99 -27.22
#